data_AF-A0AAV0WTJ4-F1
#
_entry.id   AF-A0AAV0WTJ4-F1
#
_cell.length_a   1.000
_cell.length_b   1.000
_cell.length_c   1.000
_cell.angle_alpha   90.00
_cell.angle_beta   90.00
_cell.angle_gamma   90.00
#
_symmetry.space_group_name_H-M   'P 1'
#
loop_
_entity.id
_entity.type
_entity.pdbx_description
1 polymer ?
#
loop_
_entity_poly.entity_id
_entity_poly.type
_entity_poly.pdbx_seq_one_letter_code
_entity_poly.pdbx_strand_id
1 'polypeptide(L)'
;MKIIAKYSAILEPVTNVLQGVSMELYKVREHVEELLKMLEDNRTNANEIFDLLFTDAKSIADDFEITITCPRITGKQSHRNNYSYESSKDYYRVSIFLPYLDSIIQCMKERFEKSNSVAFSLQHLHPALFIKMKKQECTDSITNIYNFYKIENLLAESENIFLPLPATSCAAERSFSTLRRVKTWLRSTTGEDRLNGLCMLSVHRERVNIRKDKLIEQLITRFAREQPRRLFYLITNK
;
A
#
# COMPACT_ATOMS: atom_id res chain seq x y z
N MET A 1 9.68 -26.71 10.90
CA MET A 1 8.71 -25.75 10.32
C MET A 1 7.26 -25.92 10.81
N LYS A 2 6.86 -27.02 11.47
CA LYS A 2 5.46 -27.23 11.93
C LYS A 2 4.90 -26.14 12.86
N ILE A 3 5.69 -25.63 13.81
CA ILE A 3 5.27 -24.53 14.71
C ILE A 3 4.89 -23.29 13.88
N ILE A 4 5.78 -22.87 12.97
CA ILE A 4 5.56 -21.71 12.10
C ILE A 4 4.34 -21.93 11.21
N ALA A 5 4.20 -23.11 10.60
CA ALA A 5 3.07 -23.45 9.74
C ALA A 5 1.73 -23.35 10.48
N LYS A 6 1.63 -23.86 11.72
CA LYS A 6 0.42 -23.79 12.54
C LYS A 6 -0.02 -22.34 12.77
N TYR A 7 0.89 -21.48 13.24
CA TYR A 7 0.55 -20.09 13.53
C TYR A 7 0.39 -19.23 12.26
N SER A 8 1.11 -19.56 11.18
CA SER A 8 0.90 -18.94 9.87
C SER A 8 -0.52 -19.21 9.34
N ALA A 9 -1.02 -20.44 9.49
CA ALA A 9 -2.39 -20.79 9.09
C ALA A 9 -3.45 -20.04 9.92
N ILE A 10 -3.18 -19.78 11.20
CA ILE A 10 -4.06 -18.97 12.06
C ILE A 10 -4.10 -17.50 11.60
N LEU A 11 -2.96 -16.96 11.16
CA LEU A 11 -2.84 -15.57 10.69
C LEU A 11 -3.36 -15.35 9.27
N GLU A 12 -3.39 -16.40 8.46
CA GLU A 12 -3.73 -16.34 7.03
C GLU A 12 -5.05 -15.63 6.72
N PRO A 13 -6.19 -15.90 7.40
CA PRO A 13 -7.45 -15.22 7.11
C PRO A 13 -7.34 -13.70 7.30
N VAL A 14 -6.69 -13.26 8.37
CA VAL A 14 -6.50 -11.83 8.67
C VAL A 14 -5.58 -11.19 7.64
N THR A 15 -4.50 -11.87 7.23
CA THR A 15 -3.61 -11.36 6.18
C THR A 15 -4.30 -11.24 4.83
N ASN A 16 -5.17 -12.18 4.48
CA ASN A 16 -5.92 -12.14 3.23
C ASN A 16 -6.94 -10.99 3.21
N VAL A 17 -7.61 -10.73 4.34
CA VAL A 17 -8.49 -9.56 4.49
C VAL A 17 -7.69 -8.26 4.39
N LEU A 18 -6.53 -8.19 5.03
CA LEU A 18 -5.64 -7.02 4.99
C LEU A 18 -5.05 -6.74 3.60
N GLN A 19 -4.83 -7.78 2.79
CA GLN A 19 -4.27 -7.65 1.44
C GLN A 19 -5.38 -7.50 0.37
N GLY A 20 -6.64 -7.57 0.78
CA GLY A 20 -7.79 -7.43 -0.12
C GLY A 20 -7.91 -6.01 -0.69
N VAL A 21 -8.46 -5.93 -1.91
CA VAL A 21 -8.66 -4.66 -2.64
C VAL A 21 -9.68 -3.75 -1.93
N SER A 22 -10.66 -4.33 -1.22
CA SER A 22 -11.65 -3.64 -0.39
C SER A 22 -11.30 -3.74 1.10
N MET A 23 -10.31 -2.96 1.52
CA MET A 23 -9.84 -2.92 2.90
C MET A 23 -10.80 -2.10 3.79
N GLU A 24 -11.51 -2.76 4.71
CA GLU A 24 -12.27 -2.13 5.80
C GLU A 24 -11.56 -2.36 7.15
N LEU A 25 -10.77 -1.38 7.59
CA LEU A 25 -9.95 -1.51 8.82
C LEU A 25 -10.77 -1.72 10.11
N TYR A 26 -12.06 -1.36 10.11
CA TYR A 26 -12.95 -1.58 11.24
C TYR A 26 -13.20 -3.08 11.52
N LYS A 27 -13.56 -3.86 10.49
CA LYS A 27 -13.77 -5.31 10.61
C LYS A 27 -12.48 -6.06 10.93
N VAL A 28 -11.37 -5.59 10.37
CA VAL A 28 -10.03 -6.13 10.64
C VAL A 28 -9.71 -6.04 12.13
N ARG A 29 -10.12 -4.97 12.79
CA ARG A 29 -9.82 -4.77 14.22
C ARG A 29 -10.48 -5.83 15.10
N GLU A 30 -11.76 -6.13 14.87
CA GLU A 30 -12.47 -7.18 15.62
C GLU A 30 -11.80 -8.54 15.42
N HIS A 31 -11.49 -8.91 14.19
CA HIS A 31 -10.79 -10.17 13.89
C HIS A 31 -9.38 -10.23 14.49
N VAL A 32 -8.67 -9.12 14.53
CA VAL A 32 -7.35 -9.04 15.19
C VAL A 32 -7.46 -9.20 16.70
N GLU A 33 -8.48 -8.62 17.33
CA GLU A 33 -8.73 -8.75 18.77
C GLU A 33 -9.10 -10.20 19.14
N GLU A 34 -9.91 -10.88 18.32
CA GLU A 34 -10.20 -12.31 18.46
C GLU A 34 -8.94 -13.17 18.30
N LEU A 35 -8.10 -12.86 17.30
CA LEU A 35 -6.86 -13.59 17.06
C LEU A 35 -5.86 -13.41 18.22
N LEU A 36 -5.76 -12.20 18.77
CA LEU A 36 -4.96 -11.92 19.95
C LEU A 36 -5.39 -12.78 21.15
N LYS A 37 -6.70 -12.86 21.43
CA LYS A 37 -7.22 -13.74 22.48
C LYS A 37 -6.83 -15.20 22.24
N MET A 38 -7.03 -15.69 21.01
CA MET A 38 -6.64 -17.06 20.65
C MET A 38 -5.14 -17.33 20.84
N LEU A 39 -4.27 -16.37 20.53
CA LEU A 39 -2.82 -16.51 20.74
C LEU A 39 -2.45 -16.47 22.23
N GLU A 40 -3.13 -15.65 23.03
CA GLU A 40 -2.96 -15.61 24.49
C GLU A 40 -3.45 -16.92 25.15
N ASP A 41 -4.55 -17.50 24.67
CA ASP A 41 -5.04 -18.81 25.12
C ASP A 41 -4.10 -19.95 24.72
N ASN A 42 -3.48 -19.86 23.54
CA ASN A 42 -2.44 -20.80 23.14
C ASN A 42 -1.16 -20.67 23.99
N ARG A 43 -0.92 -19.48 24.57
CA ARG A 43 0.20 -19.24 25.49
C ARG A 43 -0.06 -19.84 26.86
N THR A 44 -1.29 -19.76 27.38
CA THR A 44 -1.66 -20.40 28.67
C THR A 44 -1.65 -21.92 28.56
N ASN A 45 -2.15 -22.47 27.44
CA ASN A 45 -2.15 -23.91 27.14
C ASN A 45 -0.88 -24.39 26.39
N ALA A 46 0.22 -23.64 26.52
CA ALA A 46 1.44 -23.87 25.76
C ALA A 46 2.03 -25.28 25.91
N ASN A 47 1.88 -25.90 27.09
CA ASN A 47 2.40 -27.25 27.35
C ASN A 47 1.67 -28.30 26.49
N GLU A 48 0.34 -28.33 26.51
CA GLU A 48 -0.44 -29.32 25.77
C GLU A 48 -0.29 -29.18 24.25
N ILE A 49 -0.25 -27.92 23.77
CA ILE A 49 -0.07 -27.64 22.35
C ILE A 49 1.33 -28.03 21.87
N PHE A 50 2.34 -27.73 22.68
CA PHE A 50 3.72 -28.09 22.35
C PHE A 50 3.90 -29.60 22.38
N ASP A 51 3.24 -30.30 23.30
CA ASP A 51 3.29 -31.76 23.41
C ASP A 51 2.82 -32.43 22.13
N LEU A 52 1.67 -32.02 21.60
CA LEU A 52 1.14 -32.50 20.32
C LEU A 52 2.09 -32.21 19.15
N LEU A 53 2.66 -31.00 19.10
CA LEU A 53 3.61 -30.63 18.05
C LEU A 53 4.94 -31.39 18.17
N PHE A 54 5.35 -31.73 19.39
CA PHE A 54 6.58 -32.45 19.65
C PHE A 54 6.44 -33.94 19.33
N THR A 55 5.31 -34.58 19.64
CA THR A 55 5.03 -35.96 19.21
C THR A 55 5.01 -36.08 17.69
N ASP A 56 4.41 -35.10 17.03
CA ASP A 56 4.35 -34.98 15.57
C ASP A 56 5.69 -34.73 14.90
N ALA A 57 6.62 -34.08 15.60
CA ALA A 57 7.98 -33.88 15.13
C ALA A 57 8.83 -35.11 15.41
N LYS A 58 8.56 -35.80 16.52
CA LYS A 58 9.25 -37.02 16.91
C LYS A 58 8.92 -38.18 15.96
N SER A 59 7.66 -38.36 15.55
CA SER A 59 7.31 -39.38 14.56
C SER A 59 8.08 -39.21 13.26
N ILE A 60 8.16 -37.98 12.75
CA ILE A 60 8.94 -37.67 11.54
C ILE A 60 10.44 -37.93 11.78
N ALA A 61 10.97 -37.56 12.94
CA ALA A 61 12.37 -37.81 13.26
C ALA A 61 12.69 -39.31 13.34
N ASP A 62 11.77 -40.09 13.91
CA ASP A 62 11.86 -41.55 14.00
C ASP A 62 11.81 -42.18 12.60
N ASP A 63 11.00 -41.66 11.66
CA ASP A 63 10.95 -42.11 10.25
C ASP A 63 12.30 -41.94 9.52
N PHE A 64 13.12 -40.98 9.95
CA PHE A 64 14.45 -40.71 9.40
C PHE A 64 15.59 -41.22 10.29
N GLU A 65 15.29 -41.98 11.35
CA GLU A 65 16.25 -42.49 12.33
C GLU A 65 17.08 -41.38 13.02
N ILE A 66 16.53 -40.16 13.14
CA ILE A 66 17.22 -39.01 13.74
C ILE A 66 16.89 -38.92 15.24
N THR A 67 17.90 -39.07 16.10
CA THR A 67 17.73 -38.87 17.53
C THR A 67 17.63 -37.38 17.88
N ILE A 68 16.49 -36.93 18.40
CA ILE A 68 16.29 -35.56 18.89
C ILE A 68 17.10 -35.37 20.18
N THR A 69 18.22 -34.63 20.07
CA THR A 69 19.08 -34.27 21.21
C THR A 69 19.07 -32.76 21.44
N CYS A 70 19.44 -32.32 22.64
CA CYS A 70 19.67 -30.90 22.90
C CYS A 70 20.91 -30.41 22.13
N PRO A 71 20.86 -29.20 21.54
CA PRO A 71 22.04 -28.57 20.98
C PRO A 71 23.11 -28.34 22.05
N ARG A 72 24.39 -28.33 21.65
CA ARG A 72 25.50 -28.01 22.56
C ARG A 72 25.37 -26.60 23.12
N ILE A 73 25.46 -26.46 24.45
CA ILE A 73 25.38 -25.17 25.15
C ILE A 73 26.77 -24.75 25.64
N THR A 74 27.08 -23.46 25.54
CA THR A 74 28.31 -22.87 26.06
C THR A 74 28.09 -22.34 27.49
N GLY A 75 29.07 -22.54 28.38
CA GLY A 75 28.95 -22.17 29.80
C GLY A 75 28.79 -20.66 30.06
N LYS A 76 29.28 -19.81 29.14
CA LYS A 76 28.98 -18.38 29.10
C LYS A 76 28.35 -18.04 27.75
N GLN A 77 27.29 -17.25 27.79
CA GLN A 77 26.60 -16.70 26.63
C GLN A 77 26.52 -15.18 26.78
N SER A 78 26.84 -14.44 25.72
CA SER A 78 26.95 -12.98 25.77
C SER A 78 25.61 -12.26 25.53
N HIS A 79 24.70 -12.89 24.77
CA HIS A 79 23.48 -12.25 24.27
C HIS A 79 22.18 -12.90 24.74
N ARG A 80 22.24 -14.08 25.38
CA ARG A 80 21.06 -14.81 25.87
C ARG A 80 21.42 -15.61 27.12
N ASN A 81 20.46 -15.79 28.03
CA ASN A 81 20.65 -16.63 29.20
C ASN A 81 20.51 -18.11 28.84
N ASN A 82 21.25 -18.97 29.53
CA ASN A 82 21.01 -20.42 29.48
C ASN A 82 19.69 -20.73 30.19
N TYR A 83 18.79 -21.42 29.50
CA TYR A 83 17.53 -21.86 30.08
C TYR A 83 17.76 -23.05 31.02
N SER A 84 17.03 -23.10 32.13
CA SER A 84 16.94 -24.32 32.95
C SER A 84 15.97 -25.29 32.25
N TYR A 85 16.37 -26.54 32.03
CA TYR A 85 15.53 -27.54 31.36
C TYR A 85 15.70 -28.92 32.00
N GLU A 86 14.61 -29.69 32.05
CA GLU A 86 14.61 -31.06 32.60
C GLU A 86 14.70 -32.13 31.49
N SER A 87 14.31 -31.79 30.26
CA SER A 87 14.26 -32.72 29.12
C SER A 87 14.58 -32.01 27.81
N SER A 88 14.94 -32.77 26.76
CA SER A 88 15.15 -32.21 25.41
C SER A 88 13.89 -31.53 24.87
N LYS A 89 12.72 -32.07 25.20
CA LYS A 89 11.41 -31.46 24.92
C LYS A 89 11.26 -30.08 25.57
N ASP A 90 11.65 -30.01 26.84
CA ASP A 90 11.54 -28.82 27.67
C ASP A 90 12.43 -27.68 27.15
N TYR A 91 13.66 -28.03 26.73
CA TYR A 91 14.58 -27.09 26.09
C TYR A 91 13.97 -26.44 24.84
N TYR A 92 13.41 -27.22 23.91
CA TYR A 92 12.82 -26.68 22.68
C TYR A 92 11.56 -25.86 22.93
N ARG A 93 10.79 -26.19 23.97
CA ARG A 93 9.64 -25.38 24.40
C ARG A 93 10.09 -23.98 24.81
N VAL A 94 11.06 -23.89 25.73
CA VAL A 94 11.50 -22.62 26.32
C VAL A 94 12.38 -21.80 25.37
N SER A 95 13.19 -22.44 24.54
CA SER A 95 14.13 -21.73 23.66
C SER A 95 13.55 -21.32 22.31
N ILE A 96 12.53 -22.03 21.80
CA ILE A 96 11.98 -21.78 20.45
C ILE A 96 10.49 -21.44 20.52
N PHE A 97 9.68 -22.34 21.08
CA PHE A 97 8.22 -22.20 21.00
C PHE A 97 7.70 -20.98 21.77
N LEU A 98 8.14 -20.82 23.02
CA LEU A 98 7.70 -19.71 23.86
C LEU A 98 8.16 -18.35 23.31
N PRO A 99 9.45 -18.13 22.97
CA PRO A 99 9.89 -16.85 22.38
C PRO A 99 9.22 -16.55 21.04
N TYR A 100 8.95 -17.57 20.23
CA TYR A 100 8.25 -17.40 18.97
C TYR A 100 6.80 -16.92 19.19
N LEU A 101 6.05 -17.57 20.08
CA LEU A 101 4.70 -17.14 20.44
C LEU A 101 4.68 -15.72 21.01
N ASP A 102 5.60 -15.42 21.92
CA ASP A 102 5.69 -14.09 22.54
C ASP A 102 5.99 -13.01 21.50
N SER A 103 6.88 -13.29 20.55
CA SER A 103 7.19 -12.33 19.47
C SER A 103 5.98 -12.08 18.57
N ILE A 104 5.20 -13.11 18.22
CA ILE A 104 3.95 -12.91 17.45
C ILE A 104 2.95 -12.06 18.23
N ILE A 105 2.71 -12.39 19.50
CA ILE A 105 1.77 -11.64 20.35
C ILE A 105 2.22 -10.18 20.47
N GLN A 106 3.51 -9.94 20.72
CA GLN A 106 4.07 -8.61 20.84
C GLN A 106 3.92 -7.83 19.53
N CYS A 107 4.28 -8.42 18.39
CA CYS A 107 4.13 -7.78 17.08
C CYS A 107 2.66 -7.42 16.77
N MET A 108 1.72 -8.29 17.13
CA MET A 108 0.29 -8.02 16.92
C MET A 108 -0.21 -6.89 17.85
N LYS A 109 0.24 -6.86 19.11
CA LYS A 109 -0.11 -5.80 20.05
C LYS A 109 0.45 -4.44 19.64
N GLU A 110 1.73 -4.38 19.28
CA GLU A 110 2.38 -3.13 18.83
C GLU A 110 1.74 -2.63 17.53
N ARG A 111 1.54 -3.51 16.55
CA ARG A 111 1.02 -3.10 15.24
C ARG A 111 -0.41 -2.56 15.29
N PHE A 112 -1.25 -3.12 16.15
CA PHE A 112 -2.67 -2.75 16.26
C PHE A 112 -2.99 -1.94 17.53
N GLU A 113 -1.97 -1.32 18.13
CA GLU A 113 -2.15 -0.46 19.29
C GLU A 113 -3.04 0.76 18.94
N LYS A 114 -3.81 1.25 19.92
CA LYS A 114 -4.67 2.43 19.76
C LYS A 114 -3.89 3.69 19.38
N SER A 115 -2.61 3.77 19.78
CA SER A 115 -1.67 4.83 19.38
C SER A 115 -1.52 4.92 17.86
N ASN A 116 -1.48 3.77 17.17
CA ASN A 116 -1.33 3.65 15.72
C ASN A 116 -2.64 3.89 14.94
N SER A 117 -3.75 4.22 15.63
CA SER A 117 -5.02 4.59 15.00
C SER A 117 -4.90 5.76 14.03
N VAL A 118 -4.00 6.71 14.30
CA VAL A 118 -3.73 7.84 13.41
C VAL A 118 -2.99 7.41 12.15
N ALA A 119 -2.16 6.36 12.22
CA ALA A 119 -1.54 5.81 11.02
C ALA A 119 -2.59 5.12 10.12
N PHE A 120 -3.62 4.50 10.72
CA PHE A 120 -4.74 3.92 9.98
C PHE A 120 -5.64 4.99 9.33
N SER A 121 -5.81 6.16 9.95
CA SER A 121 -6.59 7.24 9.34
C SER A 121 -5.95 7.83 8.09
N LEU A 122 -4.65 7.58 7.83
CA LEU A 122 -4.01 7.90 6.54
C LEU A 122 -4.71 7.22 5.36
N GLN A 123 -5.35 6.06 5.57
CA GLN A 123 -6.12 5.39 4.52
C GLN A 123 -7.26 6.29 4.00
N HIS A 124 -7.79 7.19 4.82
CA HIS A 124 -8.83 8.15 4.41
C HIS A 124 -8.35 9.15 3.36
N LEU A 125 -7.03 9.36 3.22
CA LEU A 125 -6.46 10.20 2.15
C LEU A 125 -6.51 9.52 0.78
N HIS A 126 -6.79 8.22 0.72
CA HIS A 126 -6.89 7.50 -0.55
C HIS A 126 -8.13 7.98 -1.34
N PRO A 127 -8.01 8.38 -2.62
CA PRO A 127 -9.10 8.98 -3.39
C PRO A 127 -10.40 8.15 -3.41
N ALA A 128 -10.29 6.81 -3.50
CA ALA A 128 -11.46 5.93 -3.56
C ALA A 128 -12.28 5.88 -2.26
N LEU A 129 -11.65 6.13 -1.10
CA LEU A 129 -12.33 6.22 0.19
C LEU A 129 -12.78 7.64 0.46
N PHE A 130 -11.96 8.60 0.07
CA PHE A 130 -12.26 10.02 0.15
C PHE A 130 -13.58 10.39 -0.53
N ILE A 131 -13.84 9.87 -1.74
CA ILE A 131 -15.10 10.13 -2.49
C ILE A 131 -16.35 9.71 -1.71
N LYS A 132 -16.23 8.68 -0.84
CA LYS A 132 -17.35 8.15 -0.05
C LYS A 132 -17.56 8.89 1.27
N MET A 133 -16.57 9.66 1.73
CA MET A 133 -16.57 10.30 3.04
C MET A 133 -17.21 11.70 3.01
N LYS A 134 -17.77 12.11 4.15
CA LYS A 134 -18.28 13.47 4.34
C LYS A 134 -17.14 14.45 4.57
N LYS A 135 -17.35 15.71 4.17
CA LYS A 135 -16.34 16.78 4.28
C LYS A 135 -15.84 17.01 5.72
N GLN A 136 -16.71 16.87 6.73
CA GLN A 136 -16.35 17.01 8.15
C GLN A 136 -15.44 15.90 8.66
N GLU A 137 -15.77 14.64 8.36
CA GLU A 137 -14.97 13.47 8.80
C GLU A 137 -13.56 13.49 8.21
N CYS A 138 -13.44 14.07 7.01
CA CYS A 138 -12.16 14.28 6.34
C CYS A 138 -11.30 15.34 7.05
N THR A 139 -11.88 16.52 7.37
CA THR A 139 -11.14 17.57 8.08
C THR A 139 -10.66 17.11 9.44
N ASP A 140 -11.47 16.31 10.14
CA ASP A 140 -11.12 15.75 11.45
C ASP A 140 -10.00 14.71 11.33
N SER A 141 -10.01 13.90 10.28
CA SER A 141 -8.92 12.95 10.00
C SER A 141 -7.62 13.69 9.68
N ILE A 142 -7.67 14.76 8.88
CA ILE A 142 -6.50 15.55 8.48
C ILE A 142 -5.90 16.29 9.68
N THR A 143 -6.73 16.86 10.57
CA THR A 143 -6.23 17.54 11.78
C THR A 143 -5.58 16.55 12.75
N ASN A 144 -6.12 15.33 12.89
CA ASN A 144 -5.52 14.27 13.68
C ASN A 144 -4.15 13.84 13.11
N ILE A 145 -4.03 13.70 11.78
CA ILE A 145 -2.76 13.38 11.11
C ILE A 145 -1.74 14.51 11.29
N TYR A 146 -2.18 15.75 11.12
CA TYR A 146 -1.35 16.94 11.34
C TYR A 146 -0.78 16.97 12.76
N ASN A 147 -1.62 16.75 13.78
CA ASN A 147 -1.20 16.78 15.18
C ASN A 147 -0.18 15.68 15.51
N PHE A 148 -0.31 14.50 14.90
CA PHE A 148 0.56 13.36 15.16
C PHE A 148 1.90 13.46 14.44
N TYR A 149 1.89 13.73 13.13
CA TYR A 149 3.10 13.75 12.30
C TYR A 149 3.75 15.12 12.16
N LYS A 150 3.07 16.20 12.59
CA LYS A 150 3.55 17.59 12.50
C LYS A 150 3.99 17.99 11.10
N ILE A 151 3.25 17.54 10.09
CA ILE A 151 3.54 17.83 8.68
C ILE A 151 3.03 19.24 8.37
N GLU A 152 3.94 20.16 8.07
CA GLU A 152 3.58 21.51 7.64
C GLU A 152 2.80 21.49 6.30
N ASN A 153 1.85 22.41 6.15
CA ASN A 153 1.06 22.62 4.92
C ASN A 153 0.15 21.46 4.46
N LEU A 154 -0.04 20.41 5.26
CA LEU A 154 -0.89 19.26 4.90
C LEU A 154 -2.32 19.67 4.51
N LEU A 155 -2.91 20.64 5.22
CA LEU A 155 -4.25 21.16 4.92
C LEU A 155 -4.31 21.84 3.54
N ALA A 156 -3.38 22.75 3.26
CA ALA A 156 -3.36 23.49 1.99
C ALA A 156 -3.10 22.55 0.79
N GLU A 157 -2.18 21.59 0.94
CA GLU A 157 -1.91 20.61 -0.11
C GLU A 157 -3.07 19.63 -0.30
N SER A 158 -3.77 19.26 0.77
CA SER A 158 -4.95 18.40 0.66
C SER A 158 -6.05 19.04 -0.20
N GLU A 159 -6.25 20.36 -0.11
CA GLU A 159 -7.21 21.08 -0.94
C GLU A 159 -6.79 21.12 -2.41
N ASN A 160 -5.48 21.33 -2.68
CA ASN A 160 -4.94 21.33 -4.04
C ASN A 160 -5.00 19.96 -4.71
N ILE A 161 -4.82 18.87 -3.96
CA ILE A 161 -4.96 17.49 -4.46
C ILE A 161 -6.44 17.14 -4.63
N PHE A 162 -7.33 17.68 -3.79
CA PHE A 162 -8.75 17.37 -3.80
C PHE A 162 -9.52 18.04 -4.95
N LEU A 163 -9.28 19.32 -5.22
CA LEU A 163 -9.95 20.08 -6.28
C LEU A 163 -9.89 19.46 -7.68
N PRO A 164 -8.77 18.84 -8.13
CA PRO A 164 -8.69 18.23 -9.45
C PRO A 164 -9.22 16.79 -9.53
N LEU A 165 -9.57 16.15 -8.41
CA LEU A 165 -10.11 14.78 -8.45
C LEU A 165 -11.45 14.79 -9.21
N PRO A 166 -11.55 14.06 -10.34
CA PRO A 166 -12.76 14.07 -11.13
C PRO A 166 -13.89 13.40 -10.34
N ALA A 167 -14.91 14.18 -9.96
CA ALA A 167 -16.11 13.65 -9.30
C ALA A 167 -16.93 12.70 -10.22
N THR A 168 -16.69 12.74 -11.53
CA THR A 168 -17.43 11.95 -12.54
C THR A 168 -16.53 11.55 -13.71
N SER A 169 -16.90 10.48 -14.43
CA SER A 169 -16.27 10.05 -15.69
C SER A 169 -16.44 11.05 -16.83
N CYS A 170 -17.33 12.05 -16.69
CA CYS A 170 -17.69 13.02 -17.73
C CYS A 170 -16.47 13.79 -18.28
N ALA A 171 -15.45 14.05 -17.45
CA ALA A 171 -14.22 14.67 -17.90
C ALA A 171 -13.45 13.79 -18.91
N ALA A 172 -13.39 12.48 -18.66
CA ALA A 172 -12.80 11.52 -19.59
C ALA A 172 -13.66 11.34 -20.85
N GLU A 173 -14.99 11.30 -20.71
CA GLU A 173 -15.93 11.19 -21.84
C GLU A 173 -15.83 12.37 -22.81
N ARG A 174 -15.64 13.60 -22.30
CA ARG A 174 -15.38 14.79 -23.13
C ARG A 174 -14.08 14.63 -23.93
N SER A 175 -13.03 14.10 -23.31
CA SER A 175 -11.75 13.82 -23.98
C SER A 175 -11.87 12.72 -25.04
N PHE A 176 -12.60 11.63 -24.77
CA PHE A 176 -12.83 10.57 -25.77
C PHE A 176 -13.73 11.03 -26.92
N SER A 177 -14.76 11.82 -26.63
CA SER A 177 -15.64 12.41 -27.65
C SER A 177 -14.88 13.36 -28.56
N THR A 178 -14.02 14.22 -28.01
CA THR A 178 -13.16 15.10 -28.80
C THR A 178 -12.13 14.32 -29.60
N LEU A 179 -11.50 13.29 -29.03
CA LEU A 179 -10.58 12.41 -29.74
C LEU A 179 -11.25 11.74 -30.95
N ARG A 180 -12.49 11.26 -30.80
CA ARG A 180 -13.28 10.68 -31.91
C ARG A 180 -13.55 11.68 -33.03
N ARG A 181 -13.69 12.97 -32.72
CA ARG A 181 -13.88 14.04 -33.71
C ARG A 181 -12.57 14.46 -34.40
N VAL A 182 -11.44 14.40 -33.69
CA VAL A 182 -10.12 14.77 -34.22
C VAL A 182 -9.51 13.64 -35.06
N LYS A 183 -9.67 12.39 -34.61
CA LYS A 183 -9.16 11.17 -35.27
C LYS A 183 -10.17 10.65 -36.30
N THR A 184 -10.17 11.26 -37.47
CA THR A 184 -10.99 10.84 -38.62
C THR A 184 -10.20 9.92 -39.57
N TRP A 185 -10.91 9.20 -40.44
CA TRP A 185 -10.29 8.29 -41.43
C TRP A 185 -9.26 9.00 -42.33
N LEU A 186 -9.56 10.23 -42.75
CA LEU A 186 -8.64 11.09 -43.52
C LEU A 186 -7.39 11.54 -42.75
N ARG A 187 -7.39 11.39 -41.42
CA ARG A 187 -6.28 11.74 -40.51
C ARG A 187 -5.65 10.51 -39.85
N SER A 188 -5.92 9.32 -40.38
CA SER A 188 -5.44 8.03 -39.86
C SER A 188 -3.92 7.93 -39.74
N THR A 189 -3.17 8.70 -40.53
CA THR A 189 -1.70 8.74 -40.55
C THR A 189 -1.09 9.81 -39.62
N THR A 190 -1.88 10.48 -38.79
CA THR A 190 -1.38 11.51 -37.88
C THR A 190 -0.59 10.88 -36.73
N GLY A 191 0.66 11.32 -36.53
CA GLY A 191 1.48 10.91 -35.39
C GLY A 191 0.91 11.33 -34.03
N GLU A 192 1.28 10.60 -32.98
CA GLU A 192 0.69 10.73 -31.64
C GLU A 192 0.86 12.12 -31.03
N ASP A 193 2.04 12.74 -31.16
CA ASP A 193 2.29 14.10 -30.65
C ASP A 193 1.35 15.14 -31.29
N ARG A 194 1.13 15.03 -32.60
CA ARG A 194 0.24 15.94 -33.33
C ARG A 194 -1.23 15.70 -32.96
N LEU A 195 -1.61 14.43 -32.76
CA LEU A 195 -2.94 14.06 -32.32
C LEU A 195 -3.24 14.61 -30.92
N ASN A 196 -2.34 14.39 -29.96
CA ASN A 196 -2.47 14.88 -28.59
C ASN A 196 -2.53 16.40 -28.55
N GLY A 197 -1.67 17.09 -29.31
CA GLY A 197 -1.71 18.55 -29.44
C GLY A 197 -3.06 19.07 -29.98
N LEU A 198 -3.61 18.45 -31.03
CA LEU A 198 -4.91 18.83 -31.58
C LEU A 198 -6.06 18.55 -30.61
N CYS A 199 -6.03 17.43 -29.89
CA CYS A 199 -7.00 17.12 -28.85
C CYS A 199 -6.97 18.15 -27.72
N MET A 200 -5.78 18.53 -27.22
CA MET A 200 -5.64 19.56 -26.19
C MET A 200 -6.18 20.92 -26.63
N LEU A 201 -5.89 21.32 -27.88
CA LEU A 201 -6.43 22.57 -28.45
C LEU A 201 -7.96 22.52 -28.58
N SER A 202 -8.52 21.36 -28.94
CA SER A 202 -9.96 21.18 -29.08
C SER A 202 -10.69 21.16 -27.73
N VAL A 203 -10.14 20.49 -26.72
CA VAL A 203 -10.73 20.40 -25.37
C VAL A 203 -10.71 21.76 -24.69
N HIS A 204 -9.62 22.52 -24.84
CA HIS A 204 -9.44 23.84 -24.21
C HIS A 204 -9.66 25.01 -25.18
N ARG A 205 -10.54 24.84 -26.17
CA ARG A 205 -10.79 25.85 -27.23
C ARG A 205 -11.06 27.26 -26.72
N GLU A 206 -11.76 27.38 -25.57
CA GLU A 206 -12.10 28.67 -24.97
C GLU A 206 -10.85 29.39 -24.46
N ARG A 207 -9.96 28.67 -23.76
CA ARG A 207 -8.68 29.21 -23.27
C ARG A 207 -7.76 29.58 -24.43
N VAL A 208 -7.76 28.77 -25.49
CA VAL A 208 -6.99 29.03 -26.71
C VAL A 208 -7.51 30.29 -27.43
N ASN A 209 -8.82 30.47 -27.53
CA ASN A 209 -9.40 31.65 -28.16
C ASN A 209 -9.10 32.95 -27.39
N ILE A 210 -9.13 32.92 -26.05
CA ILE A 210 -8.81 34.09 -25.22
C ILE A 210 -7.35 34.54 -25.41
N ARG A 211 -6.42 33.61 -25.61
CA ARG A 211 -4.98 33.90 -25.72
C ARG A 211 -4.43 33.71 -27.13
N LYS A 212 -5.30 33.78 -28.14
CA LYS A 212 -4.99 33.38 -29.51
C LYS A 212 -3.78 34.14 -30.07
N ASP A 213 -3.76 35.44 -29.91
CA ASP A 213 -2.71 36.29 -30.50
C ASP A 213 -1.34 36.01 -29.90
N LYS A 214 -1.28 35.89 -28.56
CA LYS A 214 -0.06 35.52 -27.83
C LYS A 214 0.42 34.11 -28.19
N LEU A 215 -0.49 33.16 -28.36
CA LEU A 215 -0.16 31.79 -28.78
C LEU A 215 0.41 31.76 -30.19
N ILE A 216 -0.16 32.53 -31.12
CA ILE A 216 0.32 32.62 -32.51
C ILE A 216 1.72 33.20 -32.55
N GLU A 217 1.98 34.30 -31.82
CA GLU A 217 3.30 34.92 -31.75
C GLU A 217 4.36 33.96 -31.18
N GLN A 218 4.03 33.23 -30.11
CA GLN A 218 4.90 32.21 -29.53
C GLN A 218 5.15 31.05 -30.50
N LEU A 219 4.12 30.61 -31.23
CA LEU A 219 4.24 29.56 -32.25
C LEU A 219 5.14 29.97 -33.40
N ILE A 220 4.97 31.18 -33.94
CA ILE A 220 5.80 31.73 -35.01
C ILE A 220 7.25 31.82 -34.54
N THR A 221 7.47 32.35 -33.34
CA THR A 221 8.80 32.48 -32.74
C THR A 221 9.47 31.11 -32.56
N ARG A 222 8.72 30.12 -32.06
CA ARG A 222 9.22 28.75 -31.88
C ARG A 222 9.52 28.08 -33.22
N PHE A 223 8.63 28.20 -34.19
CA PHE A 223 8.80 27.62 -35.53
C PHE A 223 10.00 28.23 -36.27
N ALA A 224 10.21 29.54 -36.15
CA ALA A 224 11.37 30.22 -36.71
C ALA A 224 12.70 29.72 -36.13
N ARG A 225 12.73 29.39 -34.83
CA ARG A 225 13.91 28.82 -34.16
C ARG A 225 14.15 27.36 -34.56
N GLU A 226 13.10 26.53 -34.55
CA GLU A 226 13.24 25.08 -34.72
C GLU A 226 13.35 24.64 -36.19
N GLN A 227 12.79 25.39 -37.14
CA GLN A 227 12.72 24.98 -38.55
C GLN A 227 13.04 26.13 -39.53
N PRO A 228 14.26 26.71 -39.49
CA PRO A 228 14.62 27.89 -40.27
C PRO A 228 14.56 27.64 -41.79
N ARG A 229 14.88 26.42 -42.26
CA ARG A 229 14.85 26.06 -43.69
C ARG A 229 13.43 26.05 -44.27
N ARG A 230 12.44 25.58 -43.51
CA ARG A 230 11.02 25.58 -43.92
C ARG A 230 10.44 26.99 -43.89
N LEU A 231 10.83 27.80 -42.91
CA LEU A 231 10.43 29.21 -42.86
C LEU A 231 10.95 29.97 -44.08
N PHE A 232 12.22 29.78 -44.44
CA PHE A 232 12.82 30.37 -45.64
C PHE A 232 12.02 30.02 -46.90
N TYR A 233 11.72 28.74 -47.10
CA TYR A 233 10.92 28.28 -48.26
C TYR A 233 9.52 28.91 -48.34
N LEU A 234 8.87 29.18 -47.21
CA LEU A 234 7.55 29.81 -47.15
C LEU A 234 7.59 31.30 -47.47
N ILE A 235 8.73 31.97 -47.21
CA ILE A 235 8.92 33.40 -47.49
C ILE A 235 9.36 33.62 -48.95
N THR A 236 10.15 32.71 -49.51
CA THR A 236 10.71 32.87 -50.87
C THR A 236 9.81 32.43 -52.02
N ASN A 237 8.74 31.67 -51.77
CA ASN A 237 7.81 31.20 -52.81
C ASN A 237 6.48 32.00 -52.86
N LYS A 238 6.53 33.29 -52.54
CA LYS A 238 5.45 34.25 -52.81
C LYS A 238 5.91 35.20 -53.91
#